data_AF-A0A9N9B9I3-F1
#
_entry.id   AF-A0A9N9B9I3-F1
#
_cell.length_a   1.000
_cell.length_b   1.000
_cell.length_c   1.000
_cell.angle_alpha   90.00
_cell.angle_beta   90.00
_cell.angle_gamma   90.00
#
_symmetry.space_group_name_H-M   'P 1'
#
loop_
_entity.id
_entity.type
_entity.pdbx_description
1 polymer ?
#
loop_
_entity_poly.entity_id
_entity_poly.type
_entity_poly.pdbx_seq_one_letter_code
_entity_poly.pdbx_strand_id
1 'polypeptide(L)'
;MNNSSLMPRSMQGITLVSCGNRMFRVSTDSIPDKALPGISYISWTYNWYFYGSKGRMINKLKYETKTSIRAIPENDEIEIEGRKMNVEQAKLMIEQVVEKNKTLVRPSHFLSLPLFDPSVQHKVEKFQNDILSLKLPNIDPSIMIKPSSLHITIGMLNLYKQEDIEGAVKLLKTQANVLYSEVEDQDVITKLNEFLVPKFTIAGYMKNEDRPLKIHATIINTSHRRTEENGENKLYKPNYRKMERKPFSAVRILNNFSNIDFGISRIEEIHIAKIGVFNEQGRHRSEGKHKLP
;
A
#
# COMPACT_ATOMS: atom_id res chain seq x y z
N MET A 1 27.58 67.34 -3.61
CA MET A 1 27.08 67.11 -2.23
C MET A 1 25.58 66.85 -2.38
N ASN A 2 25.01 65.66 -2.29
CA ASN A 2 25.40 64.42 -1.65
C ASN A 2 25.15 63.22 -2.58
N ASN A 3 26.07 62.26 -2.47
CA ASN A 3 25.99 60.86 -2.90
C ASN A 3 24.63 60.24 -2.51
N SER A 4 24.02 59.30 -3.23
CA SER A 4 24.59 58.12 -3.88
C SER A 4 23.54 57.44 -4.80
N SER A 5 23.95 57.16 -6.04
CA SER A 5 23.89 55.85 -6.75
C SER A 5 22.77 54.85 -6.37
N LEU A 6 22.02 54.18 -7.24
CA LEU A 6 22.24 53.69 -8.60
C LEU A 6 20.88 53.24 -9.19
N MET A 7 20.81 53.42 -10.51
CA MET A 7 19.98 52.84 -11.59
C MET A 7 19.24 51.48 -11.37
N PRO A 8 18.26 51.17 -12.25
CA PRO A 8 17.12 50.30 -11.99
C PRO A 8 17.45 48.81 -12.18
N ARG A 9 16.71 47.93 -11.50
CA ARG A 9 16.72 46.48 -11.77
C ARG A 9 15.32 46.11 -12.30
N SER A 10 15.14 46.10 -13.62
CA SER A 10 15.30 44.94 -14.52
C SER A 10 14.25 43.84 -14.30
N MET A 11 13.36 43.67 -15.28
CA MET A 11 12.68 42.39 -15.54
C MET A 11 13.73 41.27 -15.64
N GLN A 12 13.44 40.10 -15.06
CA GLN A 12 13.70 38.77 -15.64
C GLN A 12 13.45 37.65 -14.61
N GLY A 13 12.83 36.57 -15.10
CA GLY A 13 13.16 35.21 -14.66
C GLY A 13 12.25 34.60 -13.61
N ILE A 14 11.21 33.90 -14.06
CA ILE A 14 10.80 32.67 -13.38
C ILE A 14 12.01 31.73 -13.43
N THR A 15 12.70 31.58 -12.31
CA THR A 15 13.73 30.55 -12.16
C THR A 15 13.06 29.30 -11.61
N LEU A 16 12.77 28.35 -12.50
CA LEU A 16 12.48 26.97 -12.10
C LEU A 16 13.81 26.33 -11.67
N VAL A 17 13.94 26.04 -10.37
CA VAL A 17 14.99 25.15 -9.86
C VAL A 17 14.30 23.90 -9.30
N SER A 18 14.57 22.77 -9.96
CA SER A 18 14.28 21.43 -9.49
C SER A 18 15.18 21.08 -8.29
N CYS A 19 14.57 20.54 -7.22
CA CYS A 19 15.03 19.34 -6.48
C CYS A 19 14.62 19.42 -5.00
N GLY A 20 13.92 18.38 -4.52
CA GLY A 20 13.84 18.06 -3.09
C GLY A 20 12.42 18.06 -2.53
N ASN A 21 11.80 16.88 -2.50
CA ASN A 21 10.58 16.62 -1.72
C ASN A 21 10.78 17.02 -0.25
N ARG A 22 10.20 18.14 0.15
CA ARG A 22 9.70 18.39 1.51
C ARG A 22 8.43 19.23 1.37
N MET A 23 7.28 18.62 1.61
CA MET A 23 6.06 19.35 1.87
C MET A 23 5.73 19.25 3.36
N PHE A 24 6.49 19.96 4.19
CA PHE A 24 6.00 20.40 5.49
C PHE A 24 5.48 21.82 5.31
N ARG A 25 4.16 22.01 5.41
CA ARG A 25 3.58 23.35 5.44
C ARG A 25 3.73 23.90 6.85
N VAL A 26 4.81 24.61 7.13
CA VAL A 26 4.94 25.43 8.34
C VAL A 26 4.74 26.88 7.94
N SER A 27 3.57 27.44 8.28
CA SER A 27 3.36 28.89 8.22
C SER A 27 4.20 29.54 9.33
N THR A 28 5.21 30.31 8.98
CA THR A 28 6.03 31.08 9.93
C THR A 28 5.84 32.57 9.71
N ASP A 29 4.68 33.08 10.11
CA ASP A 29 4.55 34.51 10.41
C ASP A 29 4.56 34.67 11.94
N SER A 30 5.75 35.04 12.44
CA SER A 30 6.06 35.76 13.68
C SER A 30 5.14 35.57 14.89
N ILE A 31 5.63 34.92 15.97
CA ILE A 31 5.36 35.23 17.41
C ILE A 31 6.26 34.33 18.31
N PRO A 32 6.78 34.79 19.47
CA PRO A 32 7.72 34.04 20.31
C PRO A 32 7.00 33.00 21.21
N ASP A 33 7.65 31.85 21.41
CA ASP A 33 7.50 30.93 22.55
C ASP A 33 6.06 30.49 22.95
N LYS A 34 5.17 30.30 21.98
CA LYS A 34 3.88 29.61 22.18
C LYS A 34 3.81 28.32 21.36
N ALA A 35 3.09 27.34 21.90
CA ALA A 35 3.01 25.98 21.38
C ALA A 35 2.78 25.96 19.86
N LEU A 36 3.63 25.21 19.14
CA LEU A 36 3.48 25.02 17.71
C LEU A 36 2.79 23.67 17.48
N PRO A 37 1.72 23.61 16.67
CA PRO A 37 1.21 22.34 16.17
C PRO A 37 2.25 21.76 15.19
N GLY A 38 2.93 20.70 15.61
CA GLY A 38 3.72 19.85 14.74
C GLY A 38 2.86 18.68 14.29
N ILE A 39 2.36 18.73 13.06
CA ILE A 39 1.68 17.58 12.45
C ILE A 39 2.76 16.53 12.13
N SER A 40 2.55 15.30 12.58
CA SER A 40 3.38 14.15 12.22
C SER A 40 2.51 13.07 11.59
N TYR A 41 2.96 12.53 10.47
CA TYR A 41 2.24 11.51 9.72
C TYR A 41 2.54 10.12 10.28
N ILE A 42 1.52 9.45 10.81
CA ILE A 42 1.59 8.03 11.15
C ILE A 42 0.37 7.34 10.55
N SER A 43 0.62 6.39 9.66
CA SER A 43 -0.42 5.50 9.14
C SER A 43 -1.21 4.81 10.24
N TRP A 44 -2.52 4.69 10.03
CA TRP A 44 -3.53 4.20 10.97
C TRP A 44 -3.25 2.75 11.34
N THR A 45 -2.51 2.07 10.46
CA THR A 45 -1.96 0.73 10.67
C THR A 45 -1.10 0.64 11.93
N TYR A 46 -0.45 1.73 12.36
CA TYR A 46 0.34 1.78 13.59
C TYR A 46 -0.46 2.24 14.81
N ASN A 47 -1.70 2.71 14.64
CA ASN A 47 -2.51 3.28 15.72
C ASN A 47 -2.63 2.34 16.92
N TRP A 48 -2.73 1.03 16.70
CA TRP A 48 -2.75 0.02 17.76
C TRP A 48 -1.50 0.05 18.66
N TYR A 49 -0.31 0.35 18.12
CA TYR A 49 0.93 0.40 18.90
C TYR A 49 1.03 1.64 19.79
N PHE A 50 0.28 2.70 19.46
CA PHE A 50 0.20 3.91 20.25
C PHE A 50 -0.98 3.87 21.24
N TYR A 51 -2.17 3.51 20.74
CA TYR A 51 -3.46 3.61 21.44
C TYR A 51 -4.08 2.27 21.84
N GLY A 52 -3.34 1.15 21.75
CA GLY A 52 -3.80 -0.20 22.12
C GLY A 52 -4.29 -0.32 23.57
N SER A 53 -4.48 -1.55 24.07
CA SER A 53 -5.44 -1.91 25.16
C SER A 53 -5.61 -1.01 26.40
N LYS A 54 -4.70 -0.09 26.72
CA LYS A 54 -4.86 0.96 27.76
C LYS A 54 -4.19 2.31 27.43
N GLY A 55 -3.81 2.57 26.17
CA GLY A 55 -3.09 3.78 25.78
C GLY A 55 -1.74 4.00 26.48
N ARG A 56 -1.11 2.93 27.01
CA ARG A 56 0.13 3.05 27.80
C ARG A 56 1.25 3.72 27.03
N MET A 57 1.45 3.36 25.76
CA MET A 57 2.52 3.93 24.94
C MET A 57 2.27 5.42 24.68
N ILE A 58 1.07 5.80 24.23
CA ILE A 58 0.75 7.21 23.97
C ILE A 58 0.79 8.06 25.24
N ASN A 59 0.36 7.53 26.39
CA ASN A 59 0.43 8.23 27.68
C ASN A 59 1.89 8.40 28.15
N LYS A 60 2.73 7.38 27.94
CA LYS A 60 4.17 7.47 28.21
C LYS A 60 4.81 8.57 27.34
N LEU A 61 4.54 8.58 26.04
CA LEU A 61 5.04 9.60 25.12
C LEU A 61 4.65 11.00 25.57
N LYS A 62 3.35 11.25 25.82
CA LYS A 62 2.84 12.54 26.31
C LYS A 62 3.55 13.02 27.58
N TYR A 63 3.78 12.10 28.53
CA TYR A 63 4.44 12.41 29.80
C TYR A 63 5.93 12.75 29.62
N GLU A 64 6.67 11.92 28.89
CA GLU A 64 8.13 12.07 28.71
C GLU A 64 8.48 13.31 27.88
N THR A 65 7.69 13.62 26.86
CA THR A 65 7.95 14.75 25.96
C THR A 65 7.30 16.05 26.43
N LYS A 66 6.38 15.98 27.40
CA LYS A 66 5.53 17.12 27.81
C LYS A 66 4.81 17.75 26.60
N THR A 67 4.22 16.91 25.76
CA THR A 67 3.42 17.31 24.59
C THR A 67 2.00 16.78 24.68
N SER A 68 1.05 17.50 24.09
CA SER A 68 -0.24 16.94 23.74
C SER A 68 -0.10 16.15 22.44
N ILE A 69 -0.72 14.97 22.37
CA ILE A 69 -0.70 14.11 21.18
C ILE A 69 -2.12 13.61 20.91
N ARG A 70 -2.66 13.93 19.74
CA ARG A 70 -4.04 13.59 19.33
C ARG A 70 -4.01 12.94 17.95
N ALA A 71 -4.78 11.87 17.77
CA ALA A 71 -4.97 11.27 16.45
C ALA A 71 -6.03 12.08 15.69
N ILE A 72 -5.83 12.25 14.39
CA ILE A 72 -6.78 12.84 13.44
C ILE A 72 -7.19 11.71 12.48
N PRO A 73 -8.30 11.01 12.79
CA PRO A 73 -8.71 9.83 12.04
C PRO A 73 -8.90 10.05 10.55
N GLU A 74 -9.44 11.21 10.19
CA GLU A 74 -9.91 11.55 8.85
C GLU A 74 -8.77 11.61 7.84
N ASN A 75 -7.59 12.05 8.28
CA ASN A 75 -6.42 12.27 7.42
C ASN A 75 -5.28 11.26 7.65
N ASP A 76 -5.48 10.31 8.55
CA ASP A 76 -4.43 9.37 8.93
C ASP A 76 -3.19 10.04 9.54
N GLU A 77 -3.44 10.99 10.45
CA GLU A 77 -2.42 11.88 11.01
C GLU A 77 -2.42 11.86 12.54
N ILE A 78 -1.29 12.26 13.12
CA ILE A 78 -1.18 12.58 14.54
C ILE A 78 -0.74 14.03 14.70
N GLU A 79 -1.50 14.79 15.47
CA GLU A 79 -1.17 16.14 15.88
C GLU A 79 -0.37 16.09 17.19
N ILE A 80 0.79 16.74 17.18
CA ILE A 80 1.64 16.92 18.36
C ILE A 80 1.71 18.41 18.67
N GLU A 81 1.30 18.80 19.87
CA GLU A 81 1.28 20.20 20.30
C GLU A 81 2.17 20.37 21.54
N GLY A 82 3.08 21.35 21.48
CA GLY A 82 3.98 21.65 22.58
C GLY A 82 5.06 22.65 22.19
N ARG A 83 6.08 22.81 23.05
CA ARG A 83 7.27 23.60 22.72
C ARG A 83 8.02 22.95 21.57
N LYS A 84 8.63 23.75 20.69
CA LYS A 84 9.35 23.26 19.49
C LYS A 84 10.30 22.09 19.78
N MET A 85 11.15 22.22 20.80
CA MET A 85 12.09 21.16 21.19
C MET A 85 11.40 19.87 21.64
N ASN A 86 10.30 19.99 22.38
CA ASN A 86 9.51 18.87 22.88
C ASN A 86 8.76 18.15 21.74
N VAL A 87 8.26 18.91 20.76
CA VAL A 87 7.62 18.37 19.55
C VAL A 87 8.63 17.56 18.74
N GLU A 88 9.85 18.06 18.55
CA GLU A 88 10.90 17.31 17.85
C GLU A 88 11.30 16.03 18.59
N GLN A 89 11.41 16.07 19.92
CA GLN A 89 11.63 14.87 20.72
C GLN A 89 10.48 13.85 20.60
N ALA A 90 9.23 14.33 20.63
CA ALA A 90 8.07 13.46 20.47
C ALA A 90 8.02 12.78 19.10
N LYS A 91 8.37 13.51 18.02
CA LYS A 91 8.50 12.94 16.67
C LYS A 91 9.53 11.81 16.64
N LEU A 92 10.72 12.03 17.18
CA LEU A 92 11.78 11.01 17.21
C LEU A 92 11.35 9.76 17.98
N MET A 93 10.71 9.91 19.15
CA MET A 93 10.22 8.76 19.92
C MET A 93 9.11 7.99 19.18
N ILE A 94 8.22 8.72 18.51
CA ILE A 94 7.17 8.15 17.66
C ILE A 94 7.80 7.32 16.51
N GLU A 95 8.80 7.88 15.82
CA GLU A 95 9.50 7.19 14.74
C GLU A 95 10.20 5.92 15.22
N GLN A 96 10.79 5.93 16.42
CA GLN A 96 11.36 4.73 17.04
C GLN A 96 10.31 3.65 17.30
N VAL A 97 9.10 4.03 17.73
CA VAL A 97 7.99 3.07 17.92
C VAL A 97 7.56 2.51 16.56
N VAL A 98 7.45 3.34 15.52
CA VAL A 98 7.12 2.90 14.16
C VAL A 98 8.17 1.91 13.65
N GLU A 99 9.45 2.26 13.74
CA GLU A 99 10.55 1.42 13.23
C GLU A 99 10.61 0.08 13.96
N LYS A 100 10.50 0.10 15.29
CA LYS A 100 10.49 -1.13 16.12
C LYS A 100 9.35 -2.08 15.74
N ASN A 101 8.19 -1.55 15.33
CA ASN A 101 7.01 -2.35 15.01
C ASN A 101 6.81 -2.56 13.51
N LYS A 102 7.69 -2.03 12.65
CA LYS A 102 7.55 -2.06 11.18
C LYS A 102 7.37 -3.47 10.62
N THR A 103 7.98 -4.48 11.23
CA THR A 103 7.88 -5.88 10.80
C THR A 103 6.60 -6.61 11.25
N LEU A 104 5.86 -6.01 12.19
CA LEU A 104 4.63 -6.55 12.76
C LEU A 104 3.38 -5.99 12.07
N VAL A 105 3.51 -4.84 11.42
CA VAL A 105 2.42 -4.22 10.68
C VAL A 105 2.14 -5.04 9.42
N ARG A 106 0.85 -5.17 9.10
CA ARG A 106 0.43 -5.85 7.87
C ARG A 106 0.88 -5.04 6.66
N PRO A 107 1.24 -5.70 5.55
CA PRO A 107 1.46 -5.02 4.28
C PRO A 107 0.26 -4.15 3.89
N SER A 108 0.54 -3.03 3.24
CA SER A 108 -0.46 -2.07 2.75
C SER A 108 -0.62 -2.13 1.23
N HIS A 109 0.45 -2.53 0.54
CA HIS A 109 0.52 -2.61 -0.91
C HIS A 109 1.10 -3.95 -1.34
N PHE A 110 1.07 -4.22 -2.63
CA PHE A 110 1.71 -5.37 -3.23
C PHE A 110 2.18 -5.03 -4.64
N LEU A 111 3.29 -5.62 -5.04
CA LEU A 111 3.80 -5.59 -6.40
C LEU A 111 3.08 -6.68 -7.19
N SER A 112 2.47 -6.34 -8.33
CA SER A 112 1.64 -7.26 -9.09
C SER A 112 1.78 -7.13 -10.60
N LEU A 113 1.49 -8.23 -11.28
CA LEU A 113 1.30 -8.32 -12.73
C LEU A 113 -0.21 -8.53 -12.99
N PRO A 114 -0.95 -7.49 -13.40
CA PRO A 114 -2.38 -7.61 -13.66
C PRO A 114 -2.68 -8.49 -14.88
N LEU A 115 -3.77 -9.25 -14.81
CA LEU A 115 -4.23 -10.11 -15.89
C LEU A 115 -5.46 -9.47 -16.57
N PHE A 116 -5.20 -8.57 -17.52
CA PHE A 116 -6.24 -7.75 -18.16
C PHE A 116 -6.88 -8.37 -19.41
N ASP A 117 -6.41 -9.53 -19.85
CA ASP A 117 -6.94 -10.17 -21.05
C ASP A 117 -8.44 -10.50 -20.91
N PRO A 118 -9.33 -9.90 -21.72
CA PRO A 118 -10.77 -10.11 -21.60
C PRO A 118 -11.20 -11.56 -21.80
N SER A 119 -10.50 -12.33 -22.65
CA SER A 119 -10.82 -13.73 -22.90
C SER A 119 -10.55 -14.59 -21.67
N VAL A 120 -9.45 -14.32 -20.96
CA VAL A 120 -9.11 -14.97 -19.68
C VAL A 120 -10.13 -14.60 -18.61
N GLN A 121 -10.47 -13.31 -18.50
CA GLN A 121 -11.46 -12.83 -17.53
C GLN A 121 -12.83 -13.48 -17.75
N HIS A 122 -13.29 -13.57 -19.00
CA HIS A 122 -14.56 -14.22 -19.34
C HIS A 122 -14.56 -15.73 -19.01
N LYS A 123 -13.46 -16.44 -19.30
CA LYS A 123 -13.31 -17.85 -18.93
C LYS A 123 -13.33 -18.06 -17.41
N VAL A 124 -12.68 -17.19 -16.65
CA VAL A 124 -12.71 -17.24 -15.17
C VAL A 124 -14.12 -16.97 -14.65
N GLU A 125 -14.82 -16.00 -15.21
CA GLU A 125 -16.22 -15.70 -14.84
C GLU A 125 -17.13 -16.91 -15.10
N LYS A 126 -17.01 -17.53 -16.29
CA LYS A 126 -17.74 -18.75 -16.63
C LYS A 126 -17.45 -19.87 -15.63
N PHE A 127 -16.18 -20.11 -15.33
CA PHE A 127 -15.77 -21.11 -14.35
C PHE A 127 -16.35 -20.84 -12.95
N GLN A 128 -16.36 -19.58 -12.50
CA GLN A 128 -16.97 -19.20 -11.22
C GLN A 128 -18.47 -19.48 -11.21
N ASN A 129 -19.18 -19.18 -12.29
CA ASN A 129 -20.60 -19.50 -12.44
C ASN A 129 -20.86 -21.02 -12.43
N ASP A 130 -20.01 -21.80 -13.10
CA ASP A 130 -20.09 -23.26 -13.10
C ASP A 130 -19.88 -23.82 -11.68
N ILE A 131 -18.93 -23.29 -10.90
CA ILE A 131 -18.74 -23.65 -9.49
C ILE A 131 -19.98 -23.32 -8.66
N LEU A 132 -20.56 -22.13 -8.83
CA LEU A 132 -21.75 -21.70 -8.08
C LEU A 132 -22.95 -22.61 -8.40
N SER A 133 -23.05 -23.09 -9.63
CA SER A 133 -24.12 -24.02 -10.05
C SER A 133 -24.08 -25.36 -9.32
N LEU A 134 -22.91 -25.79 -8.81
CA LEU A 134 -22.76 -27.01 -8.03
C LEU A 134 -23.42 -26.92 -6.64
N LYS A 135 -23.83 -25.72 -6.21
CA LYS A 135 -24.49 -25.44 -4.92
C LYS A 135 -23.75 -26.08 -3.73
N LEU A 136 -22.43 -25.95 -3.73
CA LEU A 136 -21.59 -26.55 -2.69
C LEU A 136 -21.71 -25.80 -1.36
N PRO A 137 -21.67 -26.50 -0.22
CA PRO A 137 -21.67 -25.86 1.10
C PRO A 137 -20.54 -24.84 1.24
N ASN A 138 -20.84 -23.72 1.88
CA ASN A 138 -19.89 -22.63 2.15
C ASN A 138 -19.28 -21.99 0.88
N ILE A 139 -19.86 -22.16 -0.30
CA ILE A 139 -19.46 -21.42 -1.50
C ILE A 139 -20.61 -20.50 -1.91
N ASP A 140 -20.31 -19.20 -2.01
CA ASP A 140 -21.27 -18.17 -2.39
C ASP A 140 -20.57 -17.08 -3.22
N PRO A 141 -21.31 -16.22 -3.94
CA PRO A 141 -20.70 -15.21 -4.83
C PRO A 141 -19.74 -14.25 -4.13
N SER A 142 -19.87 -14.00 -2.82
CA SER A 142 -19.04 -13.01 -2.11
C SER A 142 -17.58 -13.44 -1.94
N ILE A 143 -17.29 -14.73 -2.02
CA ILE A 143 -15.92 -15.26 -1.96
C ILE A 143 -15.25 -15.36 -3.34
N MET A 144 -15.98 -15.08 -4.43
CA MET A 144 -15.44 -15.08 -5.79
C MET A 144 -14.66 -13.79 -6.03
N ILE A 145 -13.41 -13.91 -6.44
CA ILE A 145 -12.59 -12.76 -6.81
C ILE A 145 -13.08 -12.24 -8.15
N LYS A 146 -13.31 -10.93 -8.27
CA LYS A 146 -13.76 -10.33 -9.51
C LYS A 146 -12.74 -10.61 -10.63
N PRO A 147 -13.16 -11.08 -11.82
CA PRO A 147 -12.25 -11.33 -12.93
C PRO A 147 -11.39 -10.11 -13.30
N SER A 148 -11.95 -8.90 -13.23
CA SER A 148 -11.20 -7.66 -13.51
C SER A 148 -10.09 -7.35 -12.49
N SER A 149 -10.11 -7.98 -11.31
CA SER A 149 -9.09 -7.81 -10.26
C SER A 149 -8.01 -8.90 -10.28
N LEU A 150 -8.04 -9.83 -11.24
CA LEU A 150 -7.05 -10.89 -11.36
C LEU A 150 -5.65 -10.32 -11.57
N HIS A 151 -4.70 -10.89 -10.83
CA HIS A 151 -3.30 -10.50 -10.87
C HIS A 151 -2.43 -11.64 -10.33
N ILE A 152 -1.17 -11.63 -10.72
CA ILE A 152 -0.10 -12.41 -10.08
C ILE A 152 0.59 -11.48 -9.08
N THR A 153 0.75 -11.94 -7.84
CA THR A 153 1.49 -11.18 -6.81
C THR A 153 2.97 -11.55 -6.85
N ILE A 154 3.84 -10.54 -6.98
CA ILE A 154 5.30 -10.69 -6.93
C ILE A 154 5.80 -10.52 -5.50
N GLY A 155 5.30 -9.53 -4.76
CA GLY A 155 5.75 -9.31 -3.38
C GLY A 155 4.86 -8.35 -2.59
N MET A 156 4.86 -8.53 -1.27
CA MET A 156 4.07 -7.70 -0.35
C MET A 156 4.88 -6.49 0.11
N LEU A 157 4.28 -5.31 0.04
CA LEU A 157 4.93 -4.02 0.29
C LEU A 157 4.39 -3.33 1.54
N ASN A 158 5.31 -2.75 2.30
CA ASN A 158 5.08 -1.98 3.53
C ASN A 158 5.27 -0.49 3.23
N LEU A 159 4.30 0.13 2.55
CA LEU A 159 4.33 1.55 2.19
C LEU A 159 3.28 2.28 3.02
N TYR A 160 3.71 3.02 4.04
CA TYR A 160 2.80 3.62 5.02
C TYR A 160 2.78 5.15 4.96
N LYS A 161 3.78 5.75 4.30
CA LYS A 161 3.83 7.19 4.05
C LYS A 161 3.87 7.47 2.56
N GLN A 162 3.53 8.70 2.19
CA GLN A 162 3.57 9.15 0.81
C GLN A 162 4.99 9.05 0.22
N GLU A 163 6.01 9.32 1.02
CA GLU A 163 7.41 9.20 0.60
C GLU A 163 7.81 7.75 0.31
N ASP A 164 7.26 6.78 1.05
CA ASP A 164 7.49 5.35 0.78
C ASP A 164 6.90 4.97 -0.58
N ILE A 165 5.69 5.44 -0.87
CA ILE A 165 5.00 5.20 -2.14
C ILE A 165 5.82 5.79 -3.30
N GLU A 166 6.18 7.07 -3.20
CA GLU A 166 6.94 7.76 -4.24
C GLU A 166 8.31 7.12 -4.47
N GLY A 167 9.02 6.76 -3.39
CA GLY A 167 10.30 6.06 -3.45
C GLY A 167 10.19 4.67 -4.09
N ALA A 168 9.16 3.89 -3.71
CA ALA A 168 8.90 2.58 -4.29
C ALA A 168 8.52 2.67 -5.78
N VAL A 169 7.72 3.66 -6.19
CA VAL A 169 7.38 3.91 -7.60
C VAL A 169 8.60 4.32 -8.41
N LYS A 170 9.46 5.17 -7.86
CA LYS A 170 10.73 5.55 -8.48
C LYS A 170 11.64 4.33 -8.64
N LEU A 171 11.75 3.50 -7.60
CA LEU A 171 12.52 2.26 -7.66
C LEU A 171 11.98 1.33 -8.75
N LEU A 172 10.67 1.09 -8.80
CA LEU A 172 10.05 0.27 -9.84
C LEU A 172 10.44 0.72 -11.24
N LYS A 173 10.28 2.02 -11.53
CA LYS A 173 10.57 2.59 -12.85
C LYS A 173 12.04 2.48 -13.24
N THR A 174 12.95 2.67 -12.28
CA THR A 174 14.40 2.58 -12.54
C THR A 174 14.85 1.13 -12.77
N GLN A 175 14.29 0.18 -12.03
CA GLN A 175 14.71 -1.22 -12.10
C GLN A 175 14.04 -1.98 -13.24
N ALA A 176 12.78 -1.71 -13.54
CA ALA A 176 12.09 -2.38 -14.64
C ALA A 176 12.82 -2.17 -15.98
N ASN A 177 13.28 -0.96 -16.28
CA ASN A 177 14.09 -0.68 -17.47
C ASN A 177 15.36 -1.55 -17.59
N VAL A 178 16.01 -1.86 -16.47
CA VAL A 178 17.26 -2.64 -16.45
C VAL A 178 16.97 -4.12 -16.68
N LEU A 179 15.97 -4.66 -15.99
CA LEU A 179 15.62 -6.08 -16.08
C LEU A 179 15.31 -6.54 -17.52
N TYR A 180 14.61 -5.71 -18.30
CA TYR A 180 14.25 -6.07 -19.67
C TYR A 180 15.44 -6.17 -20.62
N SER A 181 16.58 -5.57 -20.29
CA SER A 181 17.80 -5.75 -21.09
C SER A 181 18.46 -7.13 -20.89
N GLU A 182 18.05 -7.89 -19.86
CA GLU A 182 18.73 -9.11 -19.42
C GLU A 182 17.91 -10.40 -19.60
N VAL A 183 16.63 -10.34 -19.98
CA VAL A 183 15.70 -11.50 -19.95
C VAL A 183 15.21 -11.90 -21.34
N GLU A 184 15.71 -13.04 -21.84
CA GLU A 184 15.29 -13.68 -23.12
C GLU A 184 14.53 -15.03 -22.96
N ASP A 185 14.13 -15.45 -21.75
CA ASP A 185 13.68 -16.84 -21.45
C ASP A 185 12.24 -17.01 -20.96
N GLN A 186 11.73 -18.24 -21.06
CA GLN A 186 10.41 -18.73 -20.62
C GLN A 186 10.09 -18.57 -19.12
N ASP A 187 11.09 -18.24 -18.29
CA ASP A 187 10.96 -18.06 -16.83
C ASP A 187 10.96 -16.58 -16.40
N VAL A 188 10.48 -15.68 -17.27
CA VAL A 188 10.46 -14.23 -17.07
C VAL A 188 9.94 -13.83 -15.68
N ILE A 189 8.85 -14.45 -15.22
CA ILE A 189 8.20 -14.07 -13.96
C ILE A 189 9.10 -14.40 -12.76
N THR A 190 9.75 -15.56 -12.76
CA THR A 190 10.68 -15.95 -11.68
C THR A 190 11.90 -15.05 -11.69
N LYS A 191 12.52 -14.81 -12.85
CA LYS A 191 13.65 -13.87 -12.99
C LYS A 191 13.27 -12.46 -12.54
N LEU A 192 12.07 -12.00 -12.90
CA LEU A 192 11.56 -10.69 -12.48
C LEU A 192 11.37 -10.60 -10.97
N ASN A 193 10.88 -11.67 -10.34
CA ASN A 193 10.79 -11.76 -8.90
C ASN A 193 12.18 -11.76 -8.23
N GLU A 194 13.10 -12.60 -8.69
CA GLU A 194 14.47 -12.70 -8.19
C GLU A 194 15.25 -11.37 -8.32
N PHE A 195 14.92 -10.56 -9.34
CA PHE A 195 15.53 -9.27 -9.53
C PHE A 195 14.89 -8.15 -8.69
N LEU A 196 13.56 -8.08 -8.64
CA LEU A 196 12.85 -6.99 -7.96
C LEU A 196 12.80 -7.19 -6.45
N VAL A 197 12.54 -8.40 -5.95
CA VAL A 197 12.35 -8.64 -4.52
C VAL A 197 13.57 -8.22 -3.69
N PRO A 198 14.82 -8.56 -4.04
CA PRO A 198 15.99 -8.13 -3.28
C PRO A 198 16.13 -6.60 -3.25
N LYS A 199 15.84 -5.92 -4.37
CA LYS A 199 15.97 -4.45 -4.46
C LYS A 199 14.95 -3.72 -3.60
N PHE A 200 13.70 -4.19 -3.62
CA PHE A 200 12.67 -3.65 -2.74
C PHE A 200 12.89 -4.01 -1.27
N THR A 201 13.53 -5.15 -0.99
CA THR A 201 13.90 -5.55 0.37
C THR A 201 15.04 -4.68 0.91
N ILE A 202 16.12 -4.47 0.13
CA ILE A 202 17.25 -3.60 0.47
C ILE A 202 16.78 -2.15 0.67
N ALA A 203 15.84 -1.68 -0.16
CA ALA A 203 15.24 -0.35 -0.02
C ALA A 203 14.28 -0.22 1.19
N GLY A 204 14.01 -1.32 1.91
CA GLY A 204 13.17 -1.32 3.12
C GLY A 204 11.66 -1.26 2.87
N TYR A 205 11.23 -1.54 1.64
CA TYR A 205 9.81 -1.57 1.23
C TYR A 205 9.18 -2.95 1.30
N MET A 206 9.98 -4.02 1.19
CA MET A 206 9.54 -5.41 1.39
C MET A 206 10.17 -5.98 2.66
N LYS A 207 9.45 -6.90 3.30
CA LYS A 207 10.04 -7.73 4.34
C LYS A 207 10.90 -8.81 3.68
N ASN A 208 12.07 -9.07 4.24
CA ASN A 208 12.84 -10.23 3.82
C ASN A 208 12.08 -11.51 4.24
N GLU A 209 11.72 -12.33 3.26
CA GLU A 209 10.98 -13.56 3.45
C GLU A 209 11.65 -14.67 2.62
N ASP A 210 12.14 -15.71 3.28
CA ASP A 210 12.82 -16.85 2.63
C ASP A 210 11.86 -17.84 1.95
N ARG A 211 10.66 -17.37 1.58
CA ARG A 211 9.65 -18.23 0.96
C ARG A 211 9.81 -18.22 -0.57
N PRO A 212 9.77 -19.38 -1.23
CA PRO A 212 9.82 -19.44 -2.68
C PRO A 212 8.59 -18.76 -3.29
N LEU A 213 8.77 -18.14 -4.45
CA LEU A 213 7.66 -17.56 -5.21
C LEU A 213 6.66 -18.65 -5.56
N LYS A 214 5.38 -18.39 -5.26
CA LYS A 214 4.26 -19.20 -5.74
C LYS A 214 3.51 -18.39 -6.78
N ILE A 215 3.70 -18.71 -8.05
CA ILE A 215 2.97 -18.05 -9.15
C ILE A 215 1.53 -18.57 -9.13
N HIS A 216 0.59 -17.72 -8.73
CA HIS A 216 -0.84 -18.03 -8.73
C HIS A 216 -1.67 -16.76 -8.92
N ALA A 217 -2.86 -16.91 -9.49
CA ALA A 217 -3.91 -15.90 -9.49
C ALA A 217 -5.07 -16.41 -8.63
N THR A 218 -5.53 -15.59 -7.68
CA THR A 218 -6.56 -16.02 -6.74
C THR A 218 -7.95 -15.92 -7.38
N ILE A 219 -8.66 -17.04 -7.50
CA ILE A 219 -10.04 -17.07 -8.04
C ILE A 219 -11.09 -17.08 -6.92
N ILE A 220 -10.79 -17.72 -5.79
CA ILE A 220 -11.70 -17.86 -4.63
C ILE A 220 -10.94 -17.49 -3.36
N ASN A 221 -11.54 -16.64 -2.52
CA ASN A 221 -10.98 -16.25 -1.24
C ASN A 221 -12.05 -16.18 -0.14
N THR A 222 -12.03 -17.15 0.78
CA THR A 222 -12.99 -17.24 1.88
C THR A 222 -12.92 -16.07 2.86
N SER A 223 -11.84 -15.29 2.86
CA SER A 223 -11.74 -14.08 3.68
C SER A 223 -12.58 -12.93 3.17
N HIS A 224 -13.08 -12.98 1.94
CA HIS A 224 -13.97 -11.97 1.35
C HIS A 224 -15.45 -12.22 1.63
N ARG A 225 -15.77 -13.30 2.36
CA ARG A 225 -17.15 -13.70 2.64
C ARG A 225 -17.91 -12.55 3.30
N ARG A 226 -19.05 -12.19 2.73
CA ARG A 226 -20.00 -11.23 3.33
C ARG A 226 -20.97 -11.96 4.24
N THR A 227 -21.35 -11.31 5.34
CA THR A 227 -22.41 -11.79 6.25
C THR A 227 -23.61 -10.86 6.19
N GLU A 228 -24.79 -11.36 6.54
CA GLU A 228 -26.07 -10.63 6.47
C GLU A 228 -26.06 -9.32 7.28
N GLU A 229 -25.23 -9.23 8.34
CA GLU A 229 -25.02 -8.00 9.12
C GLU A 229 -24.31 -6.86 8.35
N ASN A 230 -23.69 -7.15 7.20
CA ASN A 230 -22.92 -6.18 6.39
C ASN A 230 -23.72 -5.60 5.21
N GLY A 231 -25.04 -5.47 5.36
CA GLY A 231 -25.98 -5.01 4.33
C GLY A 231 -25.77 -3.59 3.77
N GLU A 232 -24.74 -2.86 4.21
CA GLU A 232 -24.39 -1.55 3.65
C GLU A 232 -22.86 -1.40 3.53
N ASN A 233 -22.42 -0.78 2.43
CA ASN A 233 -21.04 -0.40 2.11
C ASN A 233 -20.31 0.30 3.28
N LYS A 234 -19.80 -0.44 4.27
CA LYS A 234 -18.90 0.10 5.28
C LYS A 234 -17.47 -0.30 4.96
N LEU A 235 -16.66 0.73 4.70
CA LEU A 235 -15.20 0.69 4.63
C LEU A 235 -14.64 -0.25 5.70
N TYR A 236 -13.65 -1.05 5.31
CA TYR A 236 -12.85 -1.91 6.17
C TYR A 236 -12.58 -1.28 7.56
N LYS A 237 -13.28 -1.74 8.60
CA LYS A 237 -12.99 -1.36 9.99
C LYS A 237 -12.09 -2.41 10.63
N PRO A 238 -10.94 -2.02 11.21
CA PRO A 238 -9.92 -2.95 11.71
C PRO A 238 -10.31 -3.72 13.00
N ASN A 239 -11.44 -3.39 13.65
CA ASN A 239 -11.81 -3.90 14.97
C ASN A 239 -12.91 -4.97 15.00
N TYR A 240 -13.31 -5.55 13.86
CA TYR A 240 -14.21 -6.70 13.91
C TYR A 240 -13.45 -7.93 14.41
N ARG A 241 -13.98 -8.54 15.49
CA ARG A 241 -13.64 -9.90 15.94
C ARG A 241 -13.45 -10.76 14.70
N LYS A 242 -12.26 -11.36 14.58
CA LYS A 242 -11.84 -12.22 13.48
C LYS A 242 -12.94 -13.25 13.23
N MET A 243 -13.84 -12.99 12.27
CA MET A 243 -14.85 -13.97 11.88
C MET A 243 -14.09 -15.22 11.48
N GLU A 244 -14.47 -16.34 12.10
CA GLU A 244 -13.83 -17.60 11.83
C GLU A 244 -14.04 -17.94 10.36
N ARG A 245 -12.95 -18.18 9.63
CA ARG A 245 -13.01 -18.47 8.19
C ARG A 245 -13.77 -19.78 8.02
N LYS A 246 -14.89 -19.76 7.32
CA LYS A 246 -15.63 -20.97 6.95
C LYS A 246 -14.96 -21.63 5.73
N PRO A 247 -14.31 -22.79 5.88
CA PRO A 247 -13.69 -23.51 4.77
C PRO A 247 -14.75 -24.16 3.87
N PHE A 248 -14.33 -24.56 2.67
CA PHE A 248 -15.13 -25.38 1.75
C PHE A 248 -14.28 -26.55 1.23
N SER A 249 -14.95 -27.62 0.80
CA SER A 249 -14.28 -28.76 0.15
C SER A 249 -14.12 -28.50 -1.35
N ALA A 250 -12.87 -28.49 -1.83
CA ALA A 250 -12.58 -28.30 -3.25
C ALA A 250 -12.65 -29.61 -4.08
N VAL A 251 -12.87 -30.77 -3.46
CA VAL A 251 -12.81 -32.08 -4.14
C VAL A 251 -13.74 -32.14 -5.36
N ARG A 252 -15.00 -31.72 -5.21
CA ARG A 252 -15.96 -31.73 -6.34
C ARG A 252 -15.60 -30.72 -7.43
N ILE A 253 -14.97 -29.60 -7.06
CA ILE A 253 -14.50 -28.61 -8.04
C ILE A 253 -13.35 -29.23 -8.85
N LEU A 254 -12.36 -29.79 -8.17
CA LEU A 254 -11.20 -30.42 -8.82
C LEU A 254 -11.62 -31.60 -9.70
N ASN A 255 -12.55 -32.45 -9.25
CA ASN A 255 -13.04 -33.58 -10.04
C ASN A 255 -13.76 -33.15 -11.33
N ASN A 256 -14.49 -32.03 -11.30
CA ASN A 256 -15.24 -31.55 -12.46
C ASN A 256 -14.41 -30.65 -13.39
N PHE A 257 -13.36 -30.02 -12.88
CA PHE A 257 -12.72 -28.87 -13.53
C PHE A 257 -11.18 -28.87 -13.46
N SER A 258 -10.54 -30.02 -13.25
CA SER A 258 -9.07 -30.12 -13.08
C SER A 258 -8.25 -29.63 -14.28
N ASN A 259 -8.79 -29.70 -15.49
CA ASN A 259 -8.05 -29.45 -16.73
C ASN A 259 -8.55 -28.21 -17.49
N ILE A 260 -9.10 -27.22 -16.80
CA ILE A 260 -9.53 -25.98 -17.45
C ILE A 260 -8.32 -25.18 -17.90
N ASP A 261 -8.31 -24.86 -19.19
CA ASP A 261 -7.41 -23.87 -19.76
C ASP A 261 -8.06 -22.48 -19.82
N PHE A 262 -7.62 -21.59 -18.94
CA PHE A 262 -8.05 -20.19 -18.90
C PHE A 262 -7.49 -19.34 -20.05
N GLY A 263 -6.56 -19.87 -20.84
CA GLY A 263 -5.95 -19.18 -21.98
C GLY A 263 -4.69 -18.40 -21.60
N ILE A 264 -4.20 -17.64 -22.58
CA ILE A 264 -2.98 -16.84 -22.48
C ILE A 264 -3.38 -15.41 -22.12
N SER A 265 -2.71 -14.81 -21.13
CA SER A 265 -2.84 -13.39 -20.80
C SER A 265 -1.53 -12.68 -21.08
N ARG A 266 -1.55 -11.65 -21.94
CA ARG A 266 -0.39 -10.78 -22.12
C ARG A 266 -0.23 -9.87 -20.90
N ILE A 267 0.98 -9.87 -20.32
CA ILE A 267 1.32 -8.98 -19.22
C ILE A 267 1.93 -7.72 -19.80
N GLU A 268 1.21 -6.61 -19.69
CA GLU A 268 1.61 -5.32 -20.28
C GLU A 268 2.13 -4.32 -19.25
N GLU A 269 1.84 -4.53 -17.96
CA GLU A 269 2.18 -3.58 -16.92
C GLU A 269 2.55 -4.31 -15.61
N ILE A 270 3.43 -3.69 -14.83
CA ILE A 270 3.69 -4.03 -13.43
C ILE A 270 3.21 -2.90 -12.52
N HIS A 271 2.49 -3.24 -11.46
CA HIS A 271 1.76 -2.29 -10.62
C HIS A 271 2.21 -2.39 -9.16
N ILE A 272 2.39 -1.25 -8.51
CA ILE A 272 2.29 -1.11 -7.05
C ILE A 272 0.83 -0.86 -6.74
N ALA A 273 0.14 -1.88 -6.24
CA ALA A 273 -1.29 -1.89 -5.99
C ALA A 273 -1.60 -1.75 -4.50
N LYS A 274 -2.63 -0.97 -4.15
CA LYS A 274 -3.10 -0.80 -2.77
C LYS A 274 -4.05 -1.93 -2.38
N ILE A 275 -3.80 -2.54 -1.23
CA ILE A 275 -4.60 -3.68 -0.75
C ILE A 275 -6.02 -3.21 -0.43
N GLY A 276 -7.01 -3.94 -0.94
CA GLY A 276 -8.43 -3.71 -0.64
C GLY A 276 -9.03 -2.45 -1.26
N VAL A 277 -8.29 -1.73 -2.11
CA VAL A 277 -8.78 -0.53 -2.81
C VAL A 277 -8.86 -0.83 -4.30
N PHE A 278 -10.01 -0.53 -4.89
CA PHE A 278 -10.31 -0.81 -6.29
C PHE A 278 -10.73 0.47 -7.01
N ASN A 279 -10.50 0.51 -8.32
CA ASN A 279 -10.97 1.59 -9.18
C ASN A 279 -12.41 1.32 -9.67
N GLU A 280 -12.96 2.24 -10.48
CA GLU A 280 -14.33 2.16 -11.04
C GLU A 280 -14.54 0.91 -11.91
N GLN A 281 -13.47 0.37 -12.49
CA GLN A 281 -13.50 -0.86 -13.30
C GLN A 281 -13.38 -2.14 -12.45
N GLY A 282 -13.32 -2.01 -11.12
CA GLY A 282 -13.15 -3.14 -10.19
C GLY A 282 -11.75 -3.73 -10.16
N ARG A 283 -10.75 -3.06 -10.76
CA ARG A 283 -9.33 -3.45 -10.73
C ARG A 283 -8.69 -2.91 -9.46
N HIS A 284 -7.63 -3.55 -8.97
CA HIS A 284 -6.86 -2.97 -7.87
C HIS A 284 -6.34 -1.58 -8.24
N ARG A 285 -6.48 -0.62 -7.32
CA ARG A 285 -5.96 0.74 -7.53
C ARG A 285 -4.44 0.71 -7.48
N SER A 286 -3.81 1.15 -8.56
CA SER A 286 -2.36 1.33 -8.65
C SER A 286 -1.98 2.72 -8.14
N GLU A 287 -1.02 2.78 -7.22
CA GLU A 287 -0.35 4.03 -6.78
C GLU A 287 0.86 4.35 -7.67
N GLY A 288 1.28 3.39 -8.49
CA GLY A 288 2.22 3.60 -9.57
C GLY A 288 2.44 2.33 -10.38
N LYS A 289 2.74 2.52 -11.66
CA LYS A 289 2.89 1.44 -12.62
C LYS A 289 4.02 1.71 -13.61
N HIS A 290 4.48 0.65 -14.23
CA HIS A 290 5.43 0.70 -15.33
C HIS A 290 4.94 -0.21 -16.45
N LYS A 291 5.02 0.27 -17.70
CA LYS A 291 4.66 -0.52 -18.88
C LYS A 291 5.81 -1.48 -19.19
N LEU A 292 5.45 -2.70 -19.53
CA LEU A 292 6.37 -3.69 -20.06
C LEU A 292 6.38 -3.56 -21.60
N PRO A 293 7.51 -3.87 -22.25
CA PRO A 293 7.62 -3.80 -23.71
C PRO A 293 6.64 -4.73 -24.46
#